data_AF-A0A3A6R7Y9-F1
#
_entry.id   AF-A0A3A6R7Y9-F1
#
_cell.length_a   1.000
_cell.length_b   1.000
_cell.length_c   1.000
_cell.angle_alpha   90.00
_cell.angle_beta   90.00
_cell.angle_gamma   90.00
#
_symmetry.space_group_name_H-M   'P 1'
#
loop_
_entity.id
_entity.type
_entity.pdbx_description
1 polymer ?
#
loop_
_entity_poly.entity_id
_entity_poly.type
_entity_poly.pdbx_seq_one_letter_code
_entity_poly.pdbx_strand_id
1 'polypeptide(L)' 'MYDEREKALKLALRTVLSEAKERGLDVDLLCEGAMRSILDGPAREPVLIADAVLAIEVAADALDWAALTSA' A
#
# COMPACT_ATOMS: atom_id res chain seq x y z
N MET A 1 -14.37 -4.27 16.30
CA MET A 1 -13.83 -2.90 16.20
C MET A 1 -12.43 -2.84 15.56
N TYR A 2 -11.53 -3.80 15.74
CA TYR A 2 -10.21 -3.78 15.08
C TYR A 2 -10.32 -4.06 13.57
N ASP A 3 -11.15 -5.04 13.17
CA ASP A 3 -11.34 -5.43 11.76
C ASP A 3 -11.90 -4.31 10.87
N GLU A 4 -12.83 -3.50 11.39
CA GLU A 4 -13.42 -2.39 10.63
C GLU A 4 -12.39 -1.31 10.36
N ARG A 5 -11.52 -1.04 11.34
CA ARG A 5 -10.42 -0.09 11.19
C ARG A 5 -9.37 -0.60 10.21
N GLU A 6 -9.01 -1.88 10.28
CA GLU A 6 -8.08 -2.49 9.34
C GLU A 6 -8.62 -2.44 7.90
N LYS A 7 -9.90 -2.79 7.70
CA LYS A 7 -10.58 -2.68 6.40
C LYS A 7 -10.62 -1.24 5.90
N ALA A 8 -10.92 -0.29 6.78
CA ALA A 8 -10.93 1.14 6.43
C ALA A 8 -9.53 1.62 5.99
N LEU A 9 -8.47 1.21 6.67
CA LEU A 9 -7.09 1.55 6.29
C LEU A 9 -6.67 0.91 4.97
N LYS A 10 -7.01 -0.37 4.73
CA LYS A 10 -6.77 -1.04 3.45
C LYS A 10 -7.50 -0.35 2.30
N LEU A 11 -8.76 0.04 2.51
CA LEU A 11 -9.54 0.79 1.54
C LEU A 11 -8.91 2.15 1.25
N ALA A 12 -8.54 2.90 2.30
CA ALA A 12 -7.91 4.20 2.17
C ALA A 12 -6.58 4.12 1.41
N LEU A 13 -5.73 3.15 1.73
CA LEU A 13 -4.46 2.92 1.04
C LEU A 13 -4.67 2.64 -0.46
N ARG A 14 -5.60 1.74 -0.78
CA ARG A 14 -5.94 1.44 -2.18
C ARG A 14 -6.44 2.66 -2.94
N THR A 15 -7.31 3.46 -2.32
CA THR A 15 -7.83 4.69 -2.95
C THR A 15 -6.73 5.72 -3.20
N VAL A 16 -5.82 5.92 -2.24
CA VAL A 16 -4.69 6.84 -2.40
C VAL A 16 -3.75 6.39 -3.53
N LEU A 17 -3.43 5.10 -3.60
CA LEU A 17 -2.57 4.58 -4.67
C LEU A 17 -3.26 4.61 -6.05
N SER A 18 -4.57 4.38 -6.11
CA SER A 18 -5.36 4.54 -7.35
C SER A 18 -5.31 5.98 -7.86
N GLU A 19 -5.57 6.95 -6.98
CA GLU A 19 -5.49 8.38 -7.32
C GLU A 19 -4.07 8.77 -7.75
N ALA A 20 -3.03 8.21 -7.11
CA ALA A 20 -1.65 8.43 -7.53
C ALA A 20 -1.40 7.92 -8.96
N LYS A 21 -1.88 6.72 -9.29
CA LYS A 21 -1.81 6.15 -10.65
C LYS A 21 -2.54 7.02 -11.67
N GLU A 22 -3.75 7.47 -11.34
CA GLU A 22 -4.56 8.34 -12.21
C GLU A 22 -3.88 9.69 -12.50
N ARG A 23 -3.07 10.18 -11.56
CA ARG A 23 -2.23 11.37 -11.73
C ARG A 23 -0.94 11.12 -12.50
N GLY A 24 -0.72 9.91 -13.00
CA GLY A 24 0.47 9.52 -13.75
C GLY A 24 1.71 9.34 -12.89
N LEU A 25 1.55 9.13 -11.57
CA LEU A 25 2.66 8.73 -10.71
C LEU A 25 2.99 7.26 -10.93
N ASP A 26 4.27 6.95 -10.86
CA ASP A 26 4.76 5.58 -10.83
C ASP A 26 4.47 4.97 -9.45
N VAL A 27 3.40 4.18 -9.38
CA VAL A 27 2.93 3.56 -8.13
C VAL A 27 3.93 2.54 -7.61
N ASP A 28 4.62 1.82 -8.48
CA ASP A 28 5.59 0.81 -8.09
C ASP A 28 6.77 1.49 -7.37
N LEU A 29 7.33 2.53 -7.98
CA LEU A 29 8.40 3.33 -7.37
C LEU A 29 7.95 4.02 -6.07
N LEU A 30 6.70 4.48 -6.01
CA LEU A 30 6.14 5.11 -4.81
C LEU A 30 6.02 4.11 -3.66
N CYS A 31 5.52 2.90 -3.94
CA CYS A 31 5.42 1.81 -2.97
C CYS A 31 6.79 1.33 -2.51
N GLU A 32 7.75 1.14 -3.42
CA GLU A 32 9.14 0.80 -3.07
C GLU A 32 9.77 1.85 -2.15
N GLY A 33 9.62 3.13 -2.47
CA GLY A 33 10.12 4.23 -1.64
C GLY A 33 9.48 4.28 -0.25
N ALA A 34 8.18 4.01 -0.16
CA ALA A 34 7.46 3.95 1.10
C ALA A 34 7.94 2.77 1.97
N MET A 35 8.06 1.57 1.39
CA MET A 35 8.57 0.39 2.09
C MET A 35 9.99 0.62 2.60
N ARG A 36 10.87 1.19 1.77
CA ARG A 36 12.22 1.56 2.19
C ARG A 36 12.23 2.56 3.33
N SER A 37 11.36 3.57 3.29
CA SER A 37 11.24 4.56 4.37
C SER A 37 10.77 3.93 5.69
N ILE A 38 9.93 2.90 5.63
CA ILE A 38 9.49 2.13 6.80
C ILE A 38 10.67 1.32 7.36
N LEU A 39 11.42 0.63 6.49
CA LEU A 39 12.58 -0.19 6.87
C LEU A 39 13.72 0.65 7.46
N ASP A 40 13.96 1.83 6.89
CA ASP A 40 15.00 2.77 7.33
C ASP A 40 14.55 3.65 8.51
N GLY A 41 13.26 3.59 8.87
CA GLY A 41 12.64 4.40 9.91
C GLY A 41 13.02 3.98 11.34
N PRO A 42 12.80 4.84 12.35
CA PRO A 42 13.11 4.54 13.75
C PRO A 42 12.16 3.52 14.39
N ALA A 43 11.25 2.91 13.62
CA ALA A 43 10.30 1.92 14.12
C ALA A 43 11.07 0.69 14.65
N ARG A 44 10.75 0.29 15.89
CA ARG A 44 11.51 -0.75 16.61
C ARG A 44 10.78 -2.10 16.69
N GLU A 45 9.61 -2.21 16.07
CA GLU A 45 8.77 -3.41 16.14
C GLU A 45 8.78 -4.13 14.79
N PRO A 46 9.57 -5.21 14.64
CA PRO A 46 9.72 -5.91 13.36
C PRO A 46 8.41 -6.44 12.79
N VAL A 47 7.46 -6.82 13.66
CA VAL A 47 6.13 -7.30 13.26
C VAL A 47 5.31 -6.19 12.60
N LEU A 48 5.30 -5.00 13.19
CA LEU A 48 4.59 -3.85 12.61
C LEU A 48 5.21 -3.39 11.28
N ILE A 49 6.54 -3.51 11.16
CA ILE A 49 7.25 -3.23 9.92
C ILE A 49 6.82 -4.22 8.83
N ALA A 50 6.86 -5.52 9.13
CA ALA A 50 6.46 -6.56 8.18
C ALA A 50 5.00 -6.42 7.74
N ASP A 51 4.08 -6.17 8.69
CA ASP A 51 2.66 -5.99 8.40
C ASP A 51 2.41 -4.74 7.52
N ALA A 52 3.14 -3.65 7.77
CA ALA A 52 3.02 -2.42 6.98
C ALA A 52 3.55 -2.61 5.56
N VAL A 53 4.70 -3.28 5.39
CA VAL A 53 5.28 -3.62 4.09
C VAL A 53 4.31 -4.50 3.29
N LEU A 54 3.82 -5.59 3.90
CA LEU A 54 2.87 -6.49 3.26
C LEU A 54 1.57 -5.77 2.87
N ALA A 55 1.07 -4.85 3.70
CA ALA A 55 -0.12 -4.07 3.38
C ALA A 55 0.08 -3.17 2.15
N ILE A 56 1.30 -2.63 1.95
CA ILE A 56 1.65 -1.84 0.76
C ILE A 56 1.70 -2.74 -0.48
N GLU A 57 2.41 -3.87 -0.42
CA GLU A 57 2.52 -4.83 -1.53
C GLU A 57 1.13 -5.29 -2.01
N VAL A 58 0.29 -5.75 -1.08
CA VAL A 58 -1.07 -6.22 -1.40
C VAL A 58 -1.93 -5.10 -2.02
N ALA A 59 -1.76 -3.85 -1.57
CA ALA A 59 -2.52 -2.74 -2.12
C ALA A 59 -2.04 -2.35 -3.52
N ALA A 60 -0.73 -2.42 -3.78
CA ALA A 60 -0.15 -2.19 -5.10
C ALA A 60 -0.60 -3.27 -6.10
N ASP A 61 -0.42 -4.55 -5.76
CA ASP A 61 -0.82 -5.69 -6.59
C ASP A 61 -2.33 -5.66 -6.94
N ALA A 62 -3.17 -5.24 -5.98
CA ALA A 62 -4.60 -5.15 -6.20
C ALA A 62 -4.99 -4.11 -7.27
N LEU A 63 -4.17 -3.06 -7.50
CA LEU A 63 -4.41 -2.06 -8.54
C LEU A 63 -4.14 -2.62 -9.93
N ASP A 64 -3.11 -3.45 -10.06
CA ASP A 64 -2.75 -4.06 -11.35
C ASP A 64 -3.70 -5.18 -11.72
N TRP A 65 -4.13 -5.98 -10.75
CA TRP A 65 -5.19 -6.95 -10.97
C TRP A 65 -6.50 -6.27 -11.40
N ALA A 66 -6.88 -5.17 -10.75
CA ALA A 66 -8.08 -4.42 -11.14
C ALA A 66 -7.98 -3.88 -12.58
N ALA A 67 -6.82 -3.36 -12.98
CA ALA A 67 -6.58 -2.89 -14.34
C ALA A 67 -6.69 -4.01 -15.39
N LEU A 68 -6.21 -5.23 -15.08
CA LEU A 68 -6.30 -6.39 -15.98
C LEU A 68 -7.73 -6.92 -16.15
N THR A 69 -8.59 -6.74 -15.14
CA THR A 69 -9.99 -7.22 -15.18
C THR A 69 -11.00 -6.18 -15.66
N SER A 70 -10.58 -4.92 -15.85
CA SER A 70 -11.44 -3.82 -16.30
C SER A 70 -11.21 -3.41 -17.76
N ALA A 71 -10.27 -4.08 -18.44
CA ALA A 71 -10.00 -4.00 -19.88
C ALA A 71 -10.72 -5.13 -20.65
#